data_AF-A0AAJ6YWD0-F1
#
_entry.id   AF-A0AAJ6YWD0-F1
#
_cell.length_a   1.000
_cell.length_b   1.000
_cell.length_c   1.000
_cell.angle_alpha   90.00
_cell.angle_beta   90.00
_cell.angle_gamma   90.00
#
_symmetry.space_group_name_H-M   'P 1'
#
loop_
_entity.id
_entity.type
_entity.pdbx_description
1 polymer ?
#
loop_
_entity_poly.entity_id
_entity_poly.type
_entity_poly.pdbx_seq_one_letter_code
_entity_poly.pdbx_strand_id
1 'polypeptide(L)'
;MFGKRLQTIGFFANHLTETSANFCCSQESCLERSPIEILCSKCNKHFCLPHRNHDCFEKNKETRIKELEKWKKPKRDFLEAKAAVDQEITSKLQNSRNSVMANKLQFMRLKGHSIGPDHISTTERCYFLVHPPIKIFNNSKGIFVSIHWSIGKVIDSMADLLQIPNNNNITNLTKLRLYHHLTGNIVTNKMDVTLSELLNTKILVNGQTIILEYSNDDKIDCFLYK
;
A
#
# COMPACT_ATOMS: atom_id res chain seq x y z
N MET A 1 71.95 -29.53 -27.88
CA MET A 1 72.57 -29.03 -29.13
C MET A 1 71.45 -28.54 -30.03
N PHE A 2 71.33 -27.22 -30.20
CA PHE A 2 71.63 -26.48 -31.44
C PHE A 2 70.70 -26.89 -32.61
N GLY A 3 69.91 -26.00 -33.22
CA GLY A 3 70.00 -24.56 -33.20
C GLY A 3 68.74 -23.87 -33.75
N LYS A 4 68.62 -22.61 -33.34
CA LYS A 4 67.68 -21.61 -33.82
C LYS A 4 68.05 -21.19 -35.24
N ARG A 5 67.06 -20.93 -36.10
CA ARG A 5 67.14 -19.82 -37.05
C ARG A 5 65.74 -19.32 -37.40
N LEU A 6 65.48 -18.10 -36.92
CA LEU A 6 64.40 -17.20 -37.32
C LEU A 6 64.54 -16.82 -38.79
N GLN A 7 63.43 -16.74 -39.53
CA GLN A 7 63.23 -15.80 -40.63
C GLN A 7 61.77 -15.31 -40.65
N THR A 8 61.58 -14.12 -40.07
CA THR A 8 60.86 -12.97 -40.64
C THR A 8 59.52 -13.18 -41.36
N ILE A 9 58.45 -12.98 -40.58
CA ILE A 9 57.34 -12.03 -40.81
C ILE A 9 57.26 -11.43 -42.23
N GLY A 10 56.34 -11.97 -43.04
CA GLY A 10 55.74 -11.26 -44.15
C GLY A 10 54.46 -10.57 -43.68
N PHE A 11 54.57 -9.28 -43.35
CA PHE A 11 53.42 -8.39 -43.17
C PHE A 11 52.71 -8.26 -44.53
N PHE A 12 51.62 -9.00 -44.74
CA PHE A 12 50.65 -8.62 -45.77
C PHE A 12 49.84 -7.45 -45.20
N ALA A 13 50.31 -6.24 -45.51
CA ALA A 13 49.49 -5.05 -45.40
C ALA A 13 48.33 -5.17 -46.40
N ASN A 14 47.20 -5.70 -45.93
CA ASN A 14 45.92 -5.47 -46.58
C ASN A 14 45.61 -3.98 -46.42
N HIS A 15 46.06 -3.20 -47.40
CA HIS A 15 45.56 -1.86 -47.63
C HIS A 15 44.10 -2.02 -48.09
N LEU A 16 43.18 -2.13 -47.13
CA LEU A 16 41.79 -1.81 -47.38
C LEU A 16 41.79 -0.33 -47.76
N THR A 17 41.49 -0.06 -49.02
CA THR A 17 41.12 1.26 -49.48
C THR A 17 39.87 1.67 -48.73
N GLU A 18 40.04 2.34 -47.60
CA GLU A 18 38.96 3.02 -46.89
C GLU A 18 38.50 4.22 -47.75
N THR A 19 37.66 3.95 -48.76
CA THR A 19 36.64 4.92 -49.10
C THR A 19 35.75 5.04 -47.87
N SER A 20 36.00 6.04 -47.02
CA SER A 20 35.22 6.33 -45.83
C SER A 20 33.78 6.68 -46.25
N ALA A 21 32.95 5.66 -46.43
CA ALA A 21 31.52 5.82 -46.64
C ALA A 21 30.95 6.39 -45.34
N ASN A 22 30.72 7.69 -45.33
CA ASN A 22 30.14 8.38 -44.19
C ASN A 22 28.62 8.23 -44.24
N PHE A 23 28.05 7.48 -43.31
CA PHE A 23 26.62 7.24 -43.22
C PHE A 23 25.94 8.40 -42.47
N CYS A 24 24.90 9.01 -43.07
CA CYS A 24 24.18 10.14 -42.48
C CYS A 24 23.06 9.65 -41.57
N CYS A 25 22.92 10.26 -40.39
CA CYS A 25 21.84 9.94 -39.47
C CYS A 25 20.46 10.25 -40.09
N SER A 26 19.52 9.32 -39.94
CA SER A 26 18.14 9.45 -40.44
C SER A 26 17.20 10.21 -39.50
N GLN A 27 17.71 10.74 -38.38
CA GLN A 27 16.94 11.55 -37.44
C GLN A 27 16.72 12.96 -38.01
N GLU A 28 15.50 13.48 -37.90
CA GLU A 28 15.18 14.85 -38.30
C GLU A 28 16.12 15.85 -37.60
N SER A 29 16.67 16.80 -38.37
CA SER A 29 17.62 17.83 -37.91
C SER A 29 19.00 17.34 -37.41
N CYS A 30 19.33 16.05 -37.53
CA CYS A 30 20.66 15.55 -37.19
C CYS A 30 21.62 15.65 -38.38
N LEU A 31 22.78 16.26 -38.17
CA LEU A 31 23.84 16.39 -39.18
C LEU A 31 25.03 15.44 -38.94
N GLU A 32 24.95 14.58 -37.93
CA GLU A 32 26.04 13.64 -37.61
C GLU A 32 26.21 12.58 -38.71
N ARG A 33 27.49 12.22 -38.91
CA ARG A 33 27.90 11.17 -39.84
C ARG A 33 28.73 10.14 -39.10
N SER A 34 28.49 8.87 -39.38
CA SER A 34 29.23 7.76 -38.79
C SER A 34 30.08 7.08 -39.85
N PRO A 35 31.34 6.69 -39.54
CA PRO A 35 32.14 5.85 -40.43
C PRO A 35 31.65 4.40 -40.48
N ILE A 36 30.76 4.00 -39.57
CA ILE A 36 30.18 2.65 -39.47
C ILE A 36 28.67 2.75 -39.61
N GLU A 37 28.06 1.87 -40.41
CA GLU A 37 26.62 1.80 -40.56
C GLU A 37 25.95 1.09 -39.36
N ILE A 38 25.00 1.78 -38.70
CA ILE A 38 24.19 1.24 -37.61
C ILE A 38 22.72 1.25 -38.06
N LEU A 39 22.24 0.11 -38.55
CA LEU A 39 20.86 -0.04 -39.04
C LEU A 39 19.89 -0.38 -37.90
N CYS A 40 18.73 0.27 -37.91
CA CYS A 40 17.61 -0.14 -37.08
C CYS A 40 17.03 -1.48 -37.55
N SER A 41 16.86 -2.45 -36.64
CA SER A 41 16.22 -3.73 -36.95
C SER A 41 14.74 -3.66 -37.35
N LYS A 42 14.08 -2.52 -37.16
CA LYS A 42 12.66 -2.31 -37.51
C LYS A 42 12.46 -1.49 -38.79
N CYS A 43 13.16 -0.37 -38.95
CA CYS A 43 12.98 0.50 -40.12
C CYS A 43 14.13 0.45 -41.12
N ASN A 44 15.21 -0.31 -40.85
CA ASN A 44 16.39 -0.45 -41.70
C ASN A 44 17.04 0.88 -42.11
N LYS A 45 16.90 1.92 -41.29
CA LYS A 45 17.55 3.23 -41.48
C LYS A 45 18.77 3.38 -40.58
N HIS A 46 19.75 4.16 -41.03
CA HIS A 46 20.96 4.48 -40.30
C HIS A 46 20.73 5.54 -39.22
N PHE A 47 21.19 5.31 -37.99
CA PHE A 47 21.20 6.31 -36.92
C PHE A 47 22.56 6.40 -36.24
N CYS A 48 23.01 7.61 -35.93
CA CYS A 48 24.25 7.81 -35.18
C CYS A 48 24.12 7.26 -33.74
N LEU A 49 25.24 7.10 -33.02
CA LEU A 49 25.24 6.55 -31.66
C LEU A 49 24.29 7.29 -30.70
N PRO A 50 24.17 8.63 -30.72
CA PRO A 50 23.17 9.34 -29.94
C PRO A 50 21.72 8.98 -30.29
N HIS A 51 21.40 8.74 -31.56
CA HIS A 51 20.05 8.47 -32.07
C HIS A 51 19.75 6.98 -32.33
N ARG A 52 20.63 6.07 -31.92
CA ARG A 52 20.44 4.62 -32.09
C ARG A 52 19.12 4.13 -31.46
N ASN A 53 18.70 4.78 -30.38
CA ASN A 53 17.42 4.56 -29.70
C ASN A 53 16.40 5.62 -30.14
N HIS A 54 15.81 5.45 -31.32
CA HIS A 54 14.76 6.32 -31.86
C HIS A 54 13.38 5.68 -31.71
N ASP A 55 12.34 6.48 -31.88
CA ASP A 55 10.96 6.14 -31.54
C ASP A 55 10.30 5.12 -32.47
N CYS A 56 11.07 4.44 -33.33
CA CYS A 56 10.52 3.42 -34.22
C CYS A 56 9.89 2.27 -33.44
N PHE A 57 10.37 1.94 -32.23
CA PHE A 57 9.74 0.94 -31.37
C PHE A 57 8.67 1.49 -30.44
N GLU A 58 8.52 2.82 -30.34
CA GLU A 58 7.46 3.40 -29.52
C GLU A 58 6.10 3.10 -30.15
N LYS A 59 5.22 2.45 -29.39
CA LYS A 59 3.82 2.30 -29.77
C LYS A 59 3.19 3.70 -29.80
N ASN A 60 2.38 3.99 -30.82
CA ASN A 60 1.64 5.25 -30.89
C ASN A 60 0.88 5.51 -29.56
N LYS A 61 0.81 6.77 -29.14
CA LYS A 61 0.16 7.19 -27.88
C LYS A 61 -1.25 6.60 -27.75
N GLU A 62 -2.00 6.55 -28.85
CA GLU A 62 -3.33 5.95 -28.91
C GLU A 62 -3.34 4.45 -28.59
N THR A 63 -2.35 3.70 -29.10
CA THR A 63 -2.23 2.26 -28.85
C THR A 63 -1.90 1.99 -27.38
N ARG A 64 -1.03 2.83 -26.78
CA ARG A 64 -0.71 2.77 -25.35
C ARG A 64 -1.92 3.06 -24.47
N ILE A 65 -2.73 4.06 -24.83
CA ILE A 65 -3.97 4.38 -24.11
C ILE A 65 -4.97 3.21 -24.20
N LYS A 66 -5.16 2.63 -25.39
CA LYS A 66 -6.04 1.47 -25.58
C LYS A 66 -5.59 0.25 -24.76
N GLU A 67 -4.29 -0.02 -24.71
CA GLU A 67 -3.73 -1.08 -23.87
C GLU A 67 -3.97 -0.80 -22.38
N LEU A 68 -3.71 0.42 -21.92
CA LEU A 68 -3.97 0.82 -20.52
C LEU A 68 -5.45 0.66 -20.14
N GLU A 69 -6.38 1.07 -21.01
CA GLU A 69 -7.81 0.89 -20.77
C GLU A 69 -8.20 -0.60 -20.73
N LYS A 70 -7.63 -1.43 -21.61
CA LYS A 70 -7.81 -2.88 -21.57
C LYS A 70 -7.33 -3.49 -20.24
N TRP A 71 -6.23 -3.00 -19.67
CA TRP A 71 -5.71 -3.44 -18.37
C TRP A 71 -6.54 -2.91 -17.19
N LYS A 72 -7.10 -1.70 -17.28
CA LYS A 72 -7.94 -1.12 -16.22
C LYS A 72 -9.32 -1.75 -16.14
N LYS A 73 -9.89 -2.18 -17.27
CA LYS A 73 -11.26 -2.71 -17.35
C LYS A 73 -11.51 -3.88 -16.38
N PRO A 74 -10.70 -4.96 -16.34
CA PRO A 74 -10.90 -6.05 -15.39
C PRO A 74 -10.87 -5.62 -13.93
N LYS A 75 -9.98 -4.68 -13.57
CA LYS A 75 -9.89 -4.14 -12.21
C LYS A 75 -11.16 -3.39 -11.84
N ARG A 76 -11.68 -2.57 -12.76
CA ARG A 76 -12.92 -1.81 -12.55
C ARG A 76 -14.12 -2.75 -12.42
N ASP A 77 -14.26 -3.71 -13.33
CA ASP A 77 -15.38 -4.66 -13.33
C ASP A 77 -15.35 -5.53 -12.05
N PHE A 78 -14.16 -5.90 -11.55
CA PHE A 78 -14.00 -6.57 -10.26
C PHE A 78 -14.44 -5.71 -9.08
N LEU A 79 -14.04 -4.43 -9.05
CA LEU A 79 -14.41 -3.51 -7.98
C LEU A 79 -15.92 -3.26 -7.94
N GLU A 80 -16.56 -3.14 -9.10
CA GLU A 80 -18.00 -2.95 -9.22
C GLU A 80 -18.76 -4.20 -8.75
N ALA A 81 -18.36 -5.39 -9.20
CA ALA A 81 -18.95 -6.65 -8.74
C ALA A 81 -18.77 -6.85 -7.23
N LYS A 82 -17.57 -6.55 -6.69
CA LYS A 82 -17.29 -6.61 -5.26
C LYS A 82 -18.20 -5.66 -4.48
N ALA A 83 -18.39 -4.43 -4.95
CA ALA A 83 -19.24 -3.45 -4.29
C ALA A 83 -20.72 -3.91 -4.23
N ALA A 84 -21.26 -4.46 -5.31
CA ALA A 84 -22.63 -4.99 -5.35
C ALA A 84 -22.82 -6.14 -4.35
N VAL A 85 -21.88 -7.10 -4.33
CA VAL A 85 -21.90 -8.23 -3.38
C VAL A 85 -21.75 -7.74 -1.94
N ASP A 86 -20.87 -6.78 -1.68
CA ASP A 86 -20.66 -6.24 -0.34
C ASP A 86 -21.92 -5.55 0.21
N GLN A 87 -22.67 -4.86 -0.63
CA GLN A 87 -23.97 -4.25 -0.27
C GLN A 87 -25.02 -5.32 0.09
N GLU A 88 -25.16 -6.37 -0.72
CA GLU A 88 -26.12 -7.46 -0.46
C GLU A 88 -25.80 -8.21 0.84
N ILE A 89 -24.53 -8.50 1.11
CA ILE A 89 -24.13 -9.14 2.36
C ILE A 89 -24.42 -8.21 3.54
N THR A 90 -24.21 -6.90 3.40
CA THR A 90 -24.45 -5.93 4.48
C THR A 90 -25.93 -5.86 4.86
N SER A 91 -26.85 -5.87 3.88
CA SER A 91 -28.28 -5.91 4.17
C SER A 91 -28.70 -7.22 4.85
N LYS A 92 -28.17 -8.37 4.41
CA LYS A 92 -28.42 -9.67 5.06
C LYS A 92 -27.89 -9.73 6.50
N LEU A 93 -26.74 -9.10 6.77
CA LEU A 93 -26.16 -9.02 8.11
C LEU A 93 -26.98 -8.16 9.06
N GLN A 94 -27.54 -7.04 8.58
CA GLN A 94 -28.44 -6.20 9.38
C GLN A 94 -29.67 -6.98 9.85
N ASN A 95 -30.22 -7.83 8.99
CA ASN A 95 -31.38 -8.66 9.30
C ASN A 95 -31.07 -9.87 10.21
N SER A 96 -29.80 -10.28 10.30
CA SER A 96 -29.35 -11.48 11.04
C SER A 96 -28.32 -11.17 12.13
N ARG A 97 -28.44 -9.97 12.72
CA ARG A 97 -27.44 -9.27 13.54
C ARG A 97 -26.82 -10.08 14.70
N ASN A 98 -27.46 -11.17 15.14
CA ASN A 98 -27.03 -11.99 16.27
C ASN A 98 -26.69 -13.45 15.90
N SER A 99 -26.56 -13.79 14.61
CA SER A 99 -26.17 -15.16 14.21
C SER A 99 -24.66 -15.38 14.35
N VAL A 100 -24.24 -16.59 14.74
CA VAL A 100 -22.83 -16.99 14.81
C VAL A 100 -22.11 -16.74 13.47
N MET A 101 -22.81 -17.00 12.37
CA MET A 101 -22.29 -16.75 11.03
C MET A 101 -22.11 -15.26 10.73
N ALA A 102 -23.08 -14.42 11.11
CA ALA A 102 -22.97 -12.97 10.95
C ALA A 102 -21.78 -12.39 11.71
N ASN A 103 -21.55 -12.84 12.95
CA ASN A 103 -20.41 -12.41 13.76
C ASN A 103 -19.07 -12.82 13.12
N LYS A 104 -18.97 -14.05 12.60
CA LYS A 104 -17.78 -14.52 11.90
C LYS A 104 -17.51 -13.71 10.62
N LEU A 105 -18.55 -13.41 9.84
CA LEU A 105 -18.43 -12.59 8.63
C LEU A 105 -18.05 -11.14 8.94
N GLN A 106 -18.63 -10.52 9.95
CA GLN A 106 -18.24 -9.18 10.41
C GLN A 106 -16.77 -9.15 10.84
N PHE A 107 -16.32 -10.15 11.60
CA PHE A 107 -14.93 -10.25 12.00
C PHE A 107 -13.97 -10.42 10.82
N MET A 108 -14.34 -11.23 9.82
CA MET A 108 -13.54 -11.38 8.60
C MET A 108 -13.44 -10.07 7.82
N ARG A 109 -14.56 -9.35 7.68
CA ARG A 109 -14.59 -8.03 7.02
C ARG A 109 -13.72 -7.01 7.75
N LEU A 110 -13.83 -6.98 9.08
CA LEU A 110 -13.00 -6.14 9.93
C LEU A 110 -11.52 -6.44 9.68
N LYS A 111 -11.11 -7.70 9.74
CA LYS A 111 -9.72 -8.10 9.45
C LYS A 111 -9.23 -7.66 8.07
N GLY A 112 -10.08 -7.80 7.05
CA GLY A 112 -9.73 -7.48 5.66
C GLY A 112 -9.54 -5.98 5.37
N HIS A 113 -10.15 -5.09 6.17
CA HIS A 113 -10.07 -3.64 5.98
C HIS A 113 -9.38 -2.91 7.13
N SER A 114 -8.90 -3.62 8.14
CA SER A 114 -8.25 -3.00 9.30
C SER A 114 -6.88 -2.47 8.92
N ILE A 115 -6.59 -1.25 9.38
CA ILE A 115 -5.27 -0.63 9.27
C ILE A 115 -4.52 -0.81 10.60
N GLY A 116 -3.20 -0.82 10.54
CA GLY A 116 -2.40 -0.95 11.74
C GLY A 116 -0.91 -1.02 11.43
N PRO A 117 -0.07 -1.15 12.45
CA PRO A 117 1.38 -1.08 12.28
C PRO A 117 1.96 -2.32 11.58
N ASP A 118 2.76 -2.11 10.54
CA ASP A 118 3.24 -3.19 9.66
C ASP A 118 4.14 -4.23 10.35
N HIS A 119 4.83 -3.82 11.43
CA HIS A 119 5.80 -4.64 12.15
C HIS A 119 5.17 -5.70 13.08
N ILE A 120 3.83 -5.73 13.22
CA ILE A 120 3.13 -6.66 14.10
C ILE A 120 2.80 -7.94 13.32
N SER A 121 3.21 -9.09 13.85
CA SER A 121 2.93 -10.40 13.24
C SER A 121 1.44 -10.76 13.33
N THR A 122 0.93 -11.55 12.38
CA THR A 122 -0.50 -11.91 12.31
C THR A 122 -1.03 -12.60 13.58
N THR A 123 -0.18 -13.36 14.27
CA THR A 123 -0.52 -14.07 15.51
C THR A 123 -0.72 -13.15 16.70
N GLU A 124 -0.11 -11.96 16.68
CA GLU A 124 -0.14 -10.99 17.77
C GLU A 124 -1.17 -9.87 17.53
N ARG A 125 -1.84 -9.86 16.37
CA ARG A 125 -2.82 -8.82 16.02
C ARG A 125 -4.15 -9.02 16.75
N CYS A 126 -4.55 -7.99 17.48
CA CYS A 126 -5.91 -7.81 17.99
C CYS A 126 -6.62 -6.74 17.17
N TYR A 127 -7.87 -7.01 16.75
CA TYR A 127 -8.64 -6.17 15.85
C TYR A 127 -9.80 -5.51 16.59
N PHE A 128 -10.08 -4.25 16.30
CA PHE A 128 -11.22 -3.52 16.83
C PHE A 128 -11.86 -2.66 15.75
N LEU A 129 -13.19 -2.52 15.82
CA LEU A 129 -13.88 -1.45 15.11
C LEU A 129 -13.88 -0.21 16.02
N VAL A 130 -13.09 0.80 15.68
CA VAL A 130 -12.87 1.97 16.53
C VAL A 130 -13.73 3.13 16.05
N HIS A 131 -14.58 3.64 16.93
CA HIS A 131 -15.25 4.92 16.74
C HIS A 131 -14.37 6.06 17.25
N PRO A 132 -13.91 6.96 16.37
CA PRO A 132 -13.16 8.15 16.77
C PRO A 132 -14.04 9.16 17.53
N PRO A 133 -13.44 10.22 18.12
CA PRO A 133 -14.15 11.31 18.74
C PRO A 133 -15.14 11.97 17.76
N ILE A 134 -16.39 12.15 18.20
CA ILE A 134 -17.50 12.61 17.33
C ILE A 134 -17.19 13.96 16.69
N LYS A 135 -16.46 14.82 17.42
CA LYS A 135 -16.11 16.16 16.96
C LYS A 135 -15.14 16.15 15.77
N ILE A 136 -14.47 15.04 15.50
CA ILE A 136 -13.45 14.93 14.45
C ILE A 136 -13.97 14.08 13.29
N PHE A 137 -14.55 12.91 13.56
CA PHE A 137 -14.98 11.96 12.53
C PHE A 137 -16.26 11.22 12.94
N ASN A 138 -17.16 10.98 11.98
CA ASN A 138 -18.40 10.22 12.21
C ASN A 138 -18.33 8.75 11.81
N ASN A 139 -17.27 8.34 11.10
CA ASN A 139 -17.15 6.98 10.58
C ASN A 139 -16.18 6.16 11.43
N SER A 140 -16.58 4.95 11.79
CA SER A 140 -15.70 3.99 12.44
C SER A 140 -14.64 3.46 11.47
N LYS A 141 -13.48 3.07 12.02
CA LYS A 141 -12.40 2.44 11.26
C LYS A 141 -11.97 1.14 11.92
N GLY A 142 -11.72 0.13 11.10
CA GLY A 142 -11.07 -1.10 11.56
C GLY A 142 -9.61 -0.82 11.87
N ILE A 143 -9.16 -1.14 13.08
CA ILE A 143 -7.77 -0.97 13.51
C ILE A 143 -7.27 -2.29 14.12
N PHE A 144 -6.01 -2.63 13.85
CA PHE A 144 -5.31 -3.68 14.58
C PHE A 144 -4.12 -3.16 15.36
N VAL A 145 -3.89 -3.76 16.54
CA VAL A 145 -2.79 -3.46 17.47
C VAL A 145 -2.20 -4.75 18.02
N SER A 146 -1.06 -4.69 18.70
CA SER A 146 -0.45 -5.88 19.31
C SER A 146 -1.12 -6.22 20.64
N ILE A 147 -1.36 -7.51 20.88
CA ILE A 147 -1.85 -8.02 22.17
C ILE A 147 -0.88 -7.75 23.33
N HIS A 148 0.40 -7.52 23.05
CA HIS A 148 1.44 -7.32 24.08
C HIS A 148 1.60 -5.85 24.49
N TRP A 149 0.86 -4.93 23.87
CA TRP A 149 0.98 -3.51 24.17
C TRP A 149 0.17 -3.12 25.40
N SER A 150 0.68 -2.14 26.14
CA SER A 150 -0.07 -1.46 27.18
C SER A 150 -1.21 -0.63 26.59
N ILE A 151 -2.25 -0.37 27.37
CA ILE A 151 -3.38 0.45 26.90
C ILE A 151 -2.96 1.87 26.51
N GLY A 152 -1.97 2.46 27.20
CA GLY A 152 -1.38 3.72 26.77
C GLY A 152 -0.85 3.65 25.33
N LYS A 153 -0.02 2.65 25.03
CA LYS A 153 0.54 2.45 23.68
C LYS A 153 -0.52 2.11 22.63
N VAL A 154 -1.57 1.39 23.02
CA VAL A 154 -2.73 1.14 22.14
C VAL A 154 -3.43 2.45 21.76
N ILE A 155 -3.68 3.32 22.74
CA ILE A 155 -4.29 4.64 22.51
C ILE A 155 -3.38 5.51 21.63
N ASP A 156 -2.08 5.57 21.92
CA ASP A 156 -1.11 6.30 21.12
C ASP A 156 -1.15 5.85 19.66
N SER A 157 -1.06 4.53 19.43
CA SER A 157 -1.10 3.97 18.07
C SER A 157 -2.43 4.22 17.36
N MET A 158 -3.56 4.15 18.06
CA MET A 158 -4.87 4.45 17.47
C MET A 158 -5.01 5.92 17.11
N ALA A 159 -4.54 6.82 17.98
CA ALA A 159 -4.51 8.25 17.73
C ALA A 159 -3.67 8.58 16.49
N ASP A 160 -2.47 7.98 16.36
CA ASP A 160 -1.60 8.17 15.20
C ASP A 160 -2.25 7.69 13.90
N LEU A 161 -2.84 6.48 13.91
CA LEU A 161 -3.53 5.91 12.74
C LEU A 161 -4.77 6.70 12.32
N LEU A 162 -5.46 7.31 13.29
CA LEU A 162 -6.64 8.14 13.06
C LEU A 162 -6.29 9.61 12.81
N GLN A 163 -5.02 10.01 12.97
CA GLN A 163 -4.54 11.40 12.88
C GLN A 163 -5.25 12.32 13.88
N ILE A 164 -5.39 11.86 15.12
CA ILE A 164 -6.07 12.57 16.22
C ILE A 164 -5.03 12.98 17.26
N PRO A 165 -5.07 14.21 17.81
CA PRO A 165 -4.06 14.67 18.76
C PRO A 165 -4.19 13.97 20.13
N ASN A 166 -3.18 13.22 20.55
CA ASN A 166 -3.12 12.66 21.89
C ASN A 166 -2.23 13.51 22.81
N ASN A 167 -2.87 14.32 23.65
CA ASN A 167 -2.20 15.22 24.60
C ASN A 167 -2.33 14.72 26.06
N ASN A 168 -2.38 13.40 26.27
CA ASN A 168 -2.59 12.79 27.58
C ASN A 168 -1.49 13.11 28.62
N ASN A 169 -0.34 13.61 28.17
CA ASN A 169 0.76 14.09 29.00
C ASN A 169 0.53 15.51 29.58
N ILE A 170 -0.40 16.30 29.04
CA ILE A 170 -0.68 17.67 29.49
C ILE A 170 -1.68 17.62 30.66
N THR A 171 -1.25 18.09 31.83
CA THR A 171 -2.13 18.28 32.99
C THR A 171 -3.14 19.39 32.69
N ASN A 172 -4.44 19.16 32.92
CA ASN A 172 -5.60 20.05 32.70
C ASN A 172 -6.33 19.95 31.35
N LEU A 173 -5.96 19.02 30.46
CA LEU A 173 -6.77 18.70 29.28
C LEU A 173 -7.61 17.45 29.50
N THR A 174 -8.74 17.37 28.77
CA THR A 174 -9.54 16.15 28.66
C THR A 174 -8.70 15.05 28.02
N LYS A 175 -8.59 13.91 28.70
CA LYS A 175 -7.75 12.80 28.23
C LYS A 175 -8.48 11.98 27.19
N LEU A 176 -7.74 11.52 26.17
CA LEU A 176 -8.19 10.55 25.19
C LEU A 176 -8.21 9.16 25.84
N ARG A 177 -9.38 8.52 25.86
CA ARG A 177 -9.63 7.25 26.58
C ARG A 177 -10.44 6.29 25.72
N LEU A 178 -10.40 5.00 26.10
CA LEU A 178 -11.17 3.94 25.47
C LEU A 178 -12.44 3.63 26.26
N TYR A 179 -13.55 3.47 25.54
CA TYR A 179 -14.87 3.14 26.09
C TYR A 179 -15.49 1.96 25.35
N HIS A 180 -16.30 1.19 26.05
CA HIS A 180 -17.10 0.12 25.46
C HIS A 180 -18.25 0.72 24.63
N HIS A 181 -18.40 0.29 23.38
CA HIS A 181 -19.46 0.79 22.50
C HIS A 181 -20.87 0.49 23.00
N LEU A 182 -21.08 -0.66 23.66
CA LEU A 182 -22.42 -1.09 24.10
C LEU A 182 -22.88 -0.42 25.41
N THR A 183 -21.95 -0.08 26.30
CA THR A 183 -22.28 0.40 27.66
C THR A 183 -21.89 1.85 27.90
N GLY A 184 -20.99 2.40 27.08
CA GLY A 184 -20.40 3.71 27.27
C GLY A 184 -19.43 3.81 28.45
N ASN A 185 -19.17 2.71 29.16
CA ASN A 185 -18.24 2.70 30.29
C ASN A 185 -16.79 2.67 29.78
N ILE A 186 -15.89 3.29 30.54
CA ILE A 186 -14.45 3.25 30.27
C ILE A 186 -13.95 1.80 30.34
N VAL A 187 -13.02 1.46 29.45
CA VAL A 187 -12.39 0.14 29.40
C VAL A 187 -11.47 -0.07 30.61
N THR A 188 -10.62 0.90 30.91
CA THR A 188 -9.74 0.89 32.08
C THR A 188 -9.17 2.29 32.36
N ASN A 189 -8.92 2.59 33.64
CA ASN A 189 -8.19 3.78 34.07
C ASN A 189 -6.66 3.55 34.13
N LYS A 190 -6.22 2.28 34.05
CA LYS A 190 -4.81 1.90 34.15
C LYS A 190 -4.20 1.79 32.75
N MET A 191 -3.19 2.61 32.47
CA MET A 191 -2.55 2.73 31.15
C MET A 191 -1.39 1.75 30.94
N ASP A 192 -0.90 1.15 32.02
CA ASP A 192 0.17 0.16 32.10
C ASP A 192 -0.33 -1.29 31.87
N VAL A 193 -1.63 -1.54 32.08
CA VAL A 193 -2.26 -2.83 31.82
C VAL A 193 -2.08 -3.22 30.36
N THR A 194 -1.71 -4.48 30.10
CA THR A 194 -1.55 -4.97 28.74
C THR A 194 -2.89 -5.35 28.11
N LEU A 195 -2.97 -5.27 26.78
CA LEU A 195 -4.16 -5.67 26.05
C LEU A 195 -4.47 -7.17 26.26
N SER A 196 -3.45 -8.02 26.34
CA SER A 196 -3.61 -9.45 26.62
C SER A 196 -4.31 -9.70 27.95
N GLU A 197 -4.03 -8.92 29.00
CA GLU A 197 -4.73 -9.04 30.28
C GLU A 197 -6.22 -8.73 30.16
N LEU A 198 -6.58 -7.68 29.41
CA LEU A 198 -7.98 -7.32 29.18
C LEU A 198 -8.73 -8.38 28.35
N LEU A 199 -8.04 -9.04 27.42
CA LEU A 199 -8.60 -10.14 26.64
C LEU A 199 -8.82 -11.39 27.50
N ASN A 200 -7.86 -11.71 28.37
CA ASN A 200 -7.92 -12.87 29.26
C ASN A 200 -9.04 -12.72 30.31
N THR A 201 -9.21 -11.51 30.84
CA THR A 201 -10.29 -11.17 31.78
C THR A 201 -11.65 -10.95 31.12
N LYS A 202 -11.74 -11.09 29.78
CA LYS A 202 -12.96 -10.88 28.98
C LYS A 202 -13.52 -9.46 29.06
N ILE A 203 -12.75 -8.49 29.54
CA ILE A 203 -13.12 -7.07 29.50
C ILE A 203 -13.22 -6.62 28.05
N LEU A 204 -12.25 -7.01 27.23
CA LEU A 204 -12.27 -6.82 25.78
C LEU A 204 -12.33 -8.15 25.04
N VAL A 205 -12.86 -8.11 23.83
CA VAL A 205 -12.89 -9.24 22.89
C VAL A 205 -12.29 -8.82 21.56
N ASN A 206 -11.47 -9.68 20.96
CA ASN A 206 -10.95 -9.46 19.62
C ASN A 206 -12.10 -9.39 18.60
N GLY A 207 -12.15 -8.32 17.82
CA GLY A 207 -13.21 -8.00 16.87
C GLY A 207 -14.34 -7.14 17.45
N GLN A 208 -14.24 -6.71 18.70
CA GLN A 208 -15.23 -5.85 19.35
C GLN A 208 -15.22 -4.42 18.79
N THR A 209 -16.38 -3.76 18.88
CA THR A 209 -16.51 -2.32 18.66
C THR A 209 -16.18 -1.54 19.93
N ILE A 210 -15.31 -0.55 19.81
CA ILE A 210 -14.89 0.33 20.91
C ILE A 210 -14.97 1.79 20.49
N ILE A 211 -15.02 2.69 21.46
CA ILE A 211 -15.04 4.14 21.26
C ILE A 211 -13.74 4.72 21.80
N LEU A 212 -13.14 5.64 21.05
CA LEU A 212 -12.02 6.46 21.43
C LEU A 212 -12.52 7.91 21.55
N GLU A 213 -12.55 8.48 22.76
CA GLU A 213 -13.10 9.83 22.99
C GLU A 213 -12.31 10.57 24.08
N TYR A 214 -12.31 11.90 23.99
CA TYR A 214 -11.82 12.80 25.01
C TYR A 214 -12.85 12.98 26.11
N SER A 215 -12.58 12.42 27.28
CA SER A 215 -13.43 12.63 28.45
C SER A 215 -12.63 12.41 29.73
N ASN A 216 -13.03 13.13 30.79
CA ASN A 216 -12.52 12.89 32.13
C ASN A 216 -13.41 11.94 32.93
N ASP A 217 -14.61 11.66 32.43
CA ASP A 217 -15.60 10.81 33.05
C ASP A 217 -15.36 9.33 32.69
N ASP A 218 -15.77 8.45 33.61
CA ASP A 218 -15.70 7.00 33.42
C ASP A 218 -16.85 6.48 32.53
N LYS A 219 -17.76 7.35 32.10
CA LYS A 219 -18.89 7.01 31.25
C LYS A 219 -19.20 8.10 30.23
N ILE A 220 -19.54 7.69 29.02
CA ILE A 220 -19.97 8.56 27.92
C ILE A 220 -21.33 8.12 27.38
N ASP A 221 -22.00 9.02 26.67
CA ASP A 221 -23.20 8.67 25.90
C ASP A 221 -22.79 7.89 24.64
N CYS A 222 -22.92 6.56 24.71
CA CYS A 222 -22.58 5.68 23.60
C CYS A 222 -23.59 5.74 22.44
N PHE A 223 -24.81 6.26 22.64
CA PHE A 223 -25.81 6.36 21.56
C PHE A 223 -25.43 7.35 20.47
N LEU A 224 -24.48 8.23 20.77
CA LEU A 224 -23.91 9.16 19.80
C LEU A 224 -23.03 8.47 18.75
N TYR A 225 -22.65 7.20 18.96
CA TYR A 225 -21.75 6.44 18.09
C TYR A 225 -22.51 5.30 17.43
N LYS A 226 -22.86 5.47 16.14
CA LYS A 226 -23.66 4.50 15.36
C LYS A 226 -22.82 3.59 14.48
#